data_AF-A0A946FA90-F1
#
_entry.id   AF-A0A946FA90-F1
#
_cell.length_a   1.000
_cell.length_b   1.000
_cell.length_c   1.000
_cell.angle_alpha   90.00
_cell.angle_beta   90.00
_cell.angle_gamma   90.00
#
_symmetry.space_group_name_H-M   'P 1'
#
loop_
_entity.id
_entity.type
_entity.pdbx_description
1 polymer ?
#
loop_
_entity_poly.entity_id
_entity_poly.type
_entity_poly.pdbx_seq_one_letter_code
_entity_poly.pdbx_strand_id
1 'polypeptide(L)'
;MTKKDHPPDLSDLQKRIAAAREREQAANRPDAQKRAMASGYGMAIRLAVEMVAALGVSVFLGIWIDGELGTAPLFIMIFLVMGMGAGFINVYKTVSGFSHGSLRDPKSGKKDGTTRGD
;
A
#
# COMPACT_ATOMS: atom_id res chain seq x y z
N MET A 1 43.44 -38.29 28.82
CA MET A 1 43.47 -37.41 27.63
C MET A 1 42.05 -37.01 27.25
N THR A 2 41.73 -35.73 27.28
CA THR A 2 40.43 -35.13 26.95
C THR A 2 40.18 -35.16 25.43
N LYS A 3 39.26 -36.00 24.96
CA LYS A 3 38.83 -36.01 23.55
C LYS A 3 37.70 -34.99 23.40
N LYS A 4 38.05 -33.88 22.75
CA LYS A 4 37.28 -32.64 22.59
C LYS A 4 35.90 -32.93 22.00
N ASP A 5 34.87 -32.54 22.74
CA ASP A 5 33.49 -32.42 22.26
C ASP A 5 33.49 -31.44 21.07
N HIS A 6 33.30 -31.98 19.86
CA HIS A 6 33.16 -31.17 18.67
C HIS A 6 31.80 -30.47 18.76
N PRO A 7 31.73 -29.13 18.88
CA PRO A 7 30.45 -28.46 18.92
C PRO A 7 29.71 -28.77 17.61
N PRO A 8 28.38 -28.97 17.65
CA PRO A 8 27.60 -29.22 16.45
C PRO A 8 27.95 -28.15 15.40
N ASP A 9 28.36 -28.61 14.22
CA ASP A 9 28.83 -27.75 13.14
C ASP A 9 27.78 -26.68 12.84
N LEU A 10 28.18 -25.42 12.97
CA LEU A 10 27.30 -24.27 12.80
C LEU A 10 26.71 -24.23 11.39
N SER A 11 27.39 -24.83 10.41
CA SER A 11 26.92 -24.92 9.03
C SER A 11 25.68 -25.81 8.90
N ASP A 12 25.61 -26.92 9.64
CA ASP A 12 24.45 -27.81 9.63
C ASP A 12 23.27 -27.22 10.41
N LEU A 13 23.55 -26.49 11.49
CA LEU A 13 22.53 -25.72 12.19
C LEU A 13 21.99 -24.59 11.32
N GLN A 14 22.85 -23.87 10.61
CA GLN A 14 22.44 -22.84 9.64
C GLN A 14 21.60 -23.43 8.52
N LYS A 15 21.99 -24.57 7.94
CA LYS A 15 21.19 -25.28 6.92
C LYS A 15 19.81 -25.67 7.46
N ARG A 16 19.75 -26.20 8.68
CA ARG A 16 18.47 -26.59 9.31
C ARG A 16 17.59 -25.39 9.65
N ILE A 17 18.18 -24.29 10.12
CA ILE A 17 17.46 -23.03 10.37
C ILE A 17 16.97 -22.42 9.06
N ALA A 18 17.80 -22.41 8.01
CA ALA A 18 17.42 -21.93 6.69
C ALA A 18 16.27 -22.76 6.12
N ALA A 19 16.36 -24.09 6.17
CA ALA A 19 15.30 -24.99 5.71
C ALA A 19 14.01 -24.86 6.54
N ALA A 20 14.13 -24.66 7.86
CA ALA A 20 12.97 -24.41 8.72
C ALA A 20 12.31 -23.06 8.43
N ARG A 21 13.10 -21.99 8.26
CA ARG A 21 12.60 -20.65 7.90
C ARG A 21 11.96 -20.64 6.52
N GLU A 22 12.51 -21.35 5.55
CA GLU A 22 11.89 -21.47 4.21
C GLU A 22 10.55 -22.19 4.27
N ARG A 23 10.45 -23.28 5.05
CA ARG A 23 9.18 -24.00 5.26
C ARG A 23 8.16 -23.13 5.99
N GLU A 24 8.60 -22.38 6.98
CA GLU A 24 7.75 -21.46 7.73
C GLU A 24 7.30 -20.28 6.87
N GLN A 25 8.19 -19.73 6.03
CA GLN A 25 7.83 -18.69 5.06
C GLN A 25 6.93 -19.21 3.95
N ALA A 26 7.07 -20.47 3.53
CA ALA A 26 6.18 -21.10 2.56
C ALA A 26 4.79 -21.40 3.18
N ALA A 27 4.75 -21.82 4.45
CA ALA A 27 3.51 -22.09 5.18
C ALA A 27 2.79 -20.80 5.62
N ASN A 28 3.53 -19.75 5.97
CA ASN A 28 3.01 -18.44 6.36
C ASN A 28 3.00 -17.42 5.23
N ARG A 29 3.30 -17.82 3.98
CA ARG A 29 2.97 -17.00 2.82
C ARG A 29 1.45 -16.96 2.78
N PRO A 30 0.81 -15.84 3.18
CA PRO A 30 -0.61 -15.71 2.98
C PRO A 30 -0.82 -15.87 1.49
N ASP A 31 -1.73 -16.76 1.12
CA ASP A 31 -2.09 -17.06 -0.26
C ASP A 31 -2.11 -15.75 -1.04
N ALA A 32 -1.48 -15.71 -2.22
CA ALA A 32 -1.41 -14.47 -3.01
C ALA A 32 -2.80 -13.85 -3.20
N GLN A 33 -3.83 -14.70 -3.25
CA GLN A 33 -5.24 -14.35 -3.23
C GLN A 33 -5.70 -13.68 -1.92
N LYS A 34 -5.31 -14.18 -0.74
CA LYS A 34 -5.58 -13.53 0.56
C LYS A 34 -4.87 -12.19 0.72
N ARG A 35 -3.63 -12.05 0.21
CA ARG A 35 -2.93 -10.76 0.17
C ARG A 35 -3.60 -9.77 -0.77
N ALA A 36 -3.98 -10.20 -1.97
CA ALA A 36 -4.72 -9.38 -2.92
C ALA A 36 -6.07 -8.94 -2.34
N MET A 37 -6.80 -9.85 -1.69
CA MET A 37 -8.07 -9.56 -1.05
C MET A 37 -7.92 -8.59 0.14
N ALA A 38 -6.93 -8.82 1.02
CA ALA A 38 -6.61 -7.92 2.12
C ALA A 38 -6.20 -6.51 1.62
N SER A 39 -5.47 -6.42 0.50
CA SER A 39 -5.10 -5.14 -0.11
C SER A 39 -6.30 -4.40 -0.71
N GLY A 40 -7.26 -5.11 -1.31
CA GLY A 40 -8.49 -4.54 -1.85
C GLY A 40 -9.40 -3.97 -0.76
N TYR A 41 -9.61 -4.71 0.33
CA TYR A 41 -10.42 -4.24 1.47
C TYR A 41 -9.80 -3.03 2.17
N GLY A 42 -8.49 -3.05 2.43
CA GLY A 42 -7.80 -1.92 3.05
C GLY A 42 -7.90 -0.64 2.21
N MET A 43 -7.81 -0.79 0.88
CA MET A 43 -7.98 0.34 -0.04
C MET A 43 -9.43 0.85 -0.04
N ALA A 44 -10.43 -0.03 -0.10
CA ALA A 44 -11.84 0.36 -0.07
C ALA A 44 -12.21 1.11 1.22
N ILE A 45 -11.76 0.62 2.38
CA ILE A 45 -11.98 1.30 3.66
C ILE A 45 -11.31 2.66 3.69
N ARG A 46 -10.07 2.78 3.20
CA ARG A 46 -9.39 4.07 3.14
C ARG A 46 -10.16 5.07 2.29
N LEU A 47 -10.61 4.67 1.09
CA LEU A 47 -11.40 5.54 0.21
C LEU A 47 -12.70 5.96 0.90
N ALA A 48 -13.40 5.05 1.58
CA ALA A 48 -14.62 5.36 2.32
C ALA A 48 -14.36 6.36 3.45
N VAL A 49 -13.31 6.16 4.24
CA VAL A 49 -12.91 7.07 5.33
C VAL A 49 -12.53 8.45 4.78
N GLU A 50 -11.78 8.51 3.67
CA GLU A 50 -11.46 9.78 3.02
C GLU A 50 -12.71 10.54 2.58
N MET A 51 -13.75 9.84 2.07
CA MET A 51 -15.01 10.48 1.68
C MET A 51 -15.79 11.00 2.89
N VAL A 52 -15.94 10.18 3.93
CA VAL A 52 -16.66 10.58 5.14
C VAL A 52 -15.92 11.72 5.85
N ALA A 53 -14.58 11.70 5.88
CA ALA A 53 -13.78 12.76 6.48
C ALA A 53 -13.90 14.08 5.69
N ALA A 54 -13.80 14.04 4.36
CA ALA A 54 -13.95 15.25 3.54
C ALA A 54 -15.34 15.88 3.71
N LEU A 55 -16.39 15.07 3.67
CA LEU A 55 -17.76 15.54 3.89
C LEU A 55 -17.95 16.06 5.31
N GLY A 56 -17.51 15.30 6.33
CA GLY A 56 -17.62 15.69 7.73
C GLY A 56 -16.93 17.01 8.05
N VAL A 57 -15.70 17.21 7.58
CA VAL A 57 -14.95 18.46 7.76
C VAL A 57 -15.64 19.62 7.04
N SER A 58 -16.13 19.41 5.82
CA SER A 58 -16.81 20.46 5.05
C SER A 58 -18.11 20.93 5.70
N VAL A 59 -18.95 20.00 6.17
CA VAL A 59 -20.19 20.32 6.88
C VAL A 59 -19.90 20.98 8.23
N PHE A 60 -18.92 20.48 8.97
CA PHE A 60 -18.50 21.08 10.24
C PHE A 60 -18.06 22.54 10.06
N LEU A 61 -17.20 22.81 9.07
CA LEU A 61 -16.77 24.16 8.73
C LEU A 61 -17.94 25.05 8.27
N GLY A 62 -18.85 24.50 7.47
CA GLY A 62 -20.05 25.19 7.02
C GLY A 62 -20.93 25.64 8.19
N ILE A 63 -21.25 24.73 9.13
CA ILE A 63 -22.07 25.04 10.31
C ILE A 63 -21.38 26.08 11.19
N TRP A 64 -20.07 25.96 11.38
CA TRP A 64 -19.32 26.90 12.22
C TRP A 64 -19.36 28.32 11.65
N ILE A 65 -19.18 28.46 10.33
CA ILE A 65 -19.20 29.76 9.65
C ILE A 65 -20.63 30.31 9.54
N ASP A 66 -21.61 29.48 9.16
CA ASP A 66 -23.02 29.89 9.11
C ASP A 66 -23.52 30.35 10.49
N GLY A 67 -23.04 29.72 11.57
CA GLY A 67 -23.36 30.09 12.96
C GLY A 67 -22.79 31.44 13.39
N GLU A 68 -21.55 31.75 13.03
CA GLU A 68 -20.89 33.01 13.40
C GLU A 68 -21.45 34.20 12.59
N LEU A 69 -21.77 33.98 11.32
CA LEU A 69 -22.27 35.01 10.41
C LEU A 69 -23.80 35.20 10.50
N GLY A 70 -24.50 34.33 11.23
CA GLY A 70 -25.97 34.31 11.31
C GLY A 70 -26.63 34.11 9.94
N THR A 71 -25.89 33.56 8.97
CA THR A 71 -26.39 33.30 7.62
C THR A 71 -27.29 32.07 7.63
N ALA A 72 -28.30 32.07 6.76
CA ALA A 72 -28.99 30.83 6.37
C ALA A 72 -27.95 29.78 5.91
N PRO A 73 -28.25 28.47 5.91
CA PRO A 73 -27.28 27.39 5.67
C PRO A 73 -26.70 27.39 4.24
N LEU A 74 -25.89 28.39 3.94
CA LEU A 74 -25.45 28.81 2.62
C LEU A 74 -23.98 28.44 2.47
N PHE A 75 -23.17 28.63 3.52
CA PHE A 75 -21.81 28.13 3.55
C PHE A 75 -21.77 26.60 3.61
N ILE A 76 -22.68 25.95 4.33
CA ILE A 76 -22.83 24.48 4.27
C ILE A 76 -23.03 24.01 2.82
N MET A 77 -23.87 24.69 2.03
CA MET A 77 -24.14 24.29 0.64
C MET A 77 -22.90 24.44 -0.25
N ILE A 78 -22.15 25.54 -0.10
CA ILE A 78 -20.91 25.78 -0.84
C ILE A 78 -19.83 24.78 -0.43
N PHE A 79 -19.60 24.61 0.87
CA PHE A 79 -18.58 23.69 1.38
C PHE A 79 -18.92 22.24 1.09
N LEU A 80 -20.21 21.86 1.04
CA LEU A 80 -20.62 20.51 0.67
C LEU A 80 -20.20 20.17 -0.77
N VAL A 81 -20.46 21.07 -1.72
CA VAL A 81 -20.05 20.89 -3.12
C VAL A 81 -18.51 20.82 -3.22
N MET A 82 -17.82 21.70 -2.51
CA MET A 82 -16.35 21.70 -2.45
C MET A 82 -15.80 20.42 -1.80
N GLY A 83 -16.40 19.94 -0.72
CA GLY A 83 -16.03 18.73 0.01
C GLY A 83 -16.23 17.47 -0.82
N MET A 84 -17.35 17.38 -1.55
CA MET A 84 -17.56 16.35 -2.57
C MET A 84 -16.47 16.41 -3.64
N GLY A 85 -16.21 17.59 -4.22
CA GLY A 85 -15.19 17.77 -5.25
C GLY A 85 -13.80 17.34 -4.77
N ALA A 86 -13.39 17.78 -3.59
CA ALA A 86 -12.12 17.40 -2.96
C ALA A 86 -12.03 15.89 -2.70
N GLY A 87 -13.13 15.28 -2.24
CA GLY A 87 -13.22 13.83 -2.07
C GLY A 87 -13.00 13.09 -3.39
N PHE A 88 -13.74 13.44 -4.45
CA PHE A 88 -13.57 12.84 -5.77
C PHE A 88 -12.14 12.98 -6.31
N ILE A 89 -11.51 14.15 -6.12
CA ILE A 89 -10.12 14.37 -6.54
C ILE A 89 -9.15 13.43 -5.80
N ASN A 90 -9.34 13.21 -4.49
CA ASN A 90 -8.50 12.29 -3.71
C ASN A 90 -8.66 10.82 -4.15
N VAL A 91 -9.90 10.39 -4.42
CA VAL A 91 -10.17 9.03 -4.95
C VAL A 91 -9.54 8.88 -6.33
N TYR A 92 -9.80 9.84 -7.23
CA TYR A 92 -9.27 9.81 -8.58
C TYR A 92 -7.74 9.78 -8.59
N LYS A 93 -7.07 10.55 -7.73
CA LYS A 93 -5.61 10.53 -7.56
C LYS A 93 -5.11 9.19 -7.06
N THR A 94 -5.81 8.55 -6.13
CA THR A 94 -5.43 7.23 -5.59
C THR A 94 -5.53 6.14 -6.66
N VAL A 95 -6.61 6.17 -7.46
CA VAL A 95 -6.82 5.21 -8.56
C VAL A 95 -5.86 5.47 -9.73
N SER A 96 -5.66 6.72 -10.13
CA SER A 96 -4.77 7.09 -11.25
C SER A 96 -3.28 6.98 -10.91
N GLY A 97 -2.89 7.27 -9.67
CA GLY A 97 -1.52 7.11 -9.18
C GLY A 97 -1.06 5.66 -9.13
N PHE A 98 -1.99 4.72 -8.95
CA PHE A 98 -1.69 3.28 -9.04
C PHE A 98 -1.28 2.85 -10.46
N SER A 99 -1.69 3.61 -11.49
CA SER A 99 -1.38 3.35 -12.90
C SER A 99 0.04 3.81 -13.31
N HIS A 100 0.62 4.78 -12.59
CA HIS A 100 1.94 5.36 -12.94
C HIS A 100 3.13 4.82 -12.12
N GLY A 101 2.91 4.01 -11.09
CA GLY A 101 3.99 3.41 -10.29
C GLY A 101 4.61 2.13 -10.87
N SER A 102 3.99 1.51 -11.88
CA SER A 102 4.42 0.21 -12.44
C SER A 102 5.15 0.29 -13.78
N LEU A 103 5.44 1.48 -14.30
CA LEU A 103 6.16 1.67 -15.57
C LEU A 103 7.53 2.34 -15.40
N ARG A 104 8.17 2.16 -14.23
CA ARG A 104 9.58 2.52 -14.07
C ARG A 104 10.46 1.31 -14.41
N ASP A 105 10.74 1.18 -15.70
CA ASP A 105 11.89 0.57 -16.40
C ASP A 105 12.53 -0.73 -15.87
N PRO A 106 12.67 -1.73 -16.77
CA PRO A 106 13.98 -2.31 -16.99
C PRO A 106 14.40 -2.27 -18.47
N LYS A 107 14.80 -1.11 -19.00
CA LYS A 107 15.87 -1.09 -20.00
C LYS A 107 17.23 -1.28 -19.33
N SER A 108 17.75 -2.50 -19.32
CA SER A 108 19.20 -2.78 -19.29
C SER A 108 19.45 -4.28 -19.53
N GLY A 109 20.03 -4.66 -20.66
CA GLY A 109 20.58 -6.02 -20.77
C GLY A 109 20.88 -6.61 -22.14
N LYS A 110 20.37 -6.10 -23.27
CA LYS A 110 20.80 -6.63 -24.59
C LYS A 110 21.93 -5.76 -25.14
N LYS A 111 23.10 -5.94 -24.54
CA LYS A 111 24.37 -5.52 -25.14
C LYS A 111 24.68 -6.46 -26.31
N ASP A 112 25.01 -5.83 -27.41
CA ASP A 112 25.59 -6.41 -28.60
C ASP A 112 26.87 -7.20 -28.24
N GLY A 113 27.05 -8.35 -28.89
CA GLY A 113 28.32 -9.08 -28.88
C GLY A 113 28.16 -10.59 -28.89
N THR A 114 28.19 -11.19 -30.08
CA THR A 114 29.12 -12.29 -30.43
C THR A 114 28.91 -12.66 -31.89
N THR A 115 29.69 -12.01 -32.75
CA THR A 115 30.37 -12.70 -33.84
C THR A 115 31.24 -13.81 -33.23
N ARG A 116 30.95 -15.08 -33.56
CA ARG A 116 31.94 -16.18 -33.67
C ARG A 116 31.23 -17.50 -34.05
N GLY A 117 31.41 -17.87 -35.31
CA GLY A 117 31.91 -19.20 -35.68
C GLY A 117 30.92 -20.35 -35.76
N ASP A 118 30.43 -20.59 -36.98
CA ASP A 118 30.18 -21.90 -37.59
C ASP A 118 30.05 -21.75 -39.11
#